data_AF-A0AAD4TLT4-F1
#
_entry.id   AF-A0AAD4TLT4-F1
#
_cell.length_a   1.000
_cell.length_b   1.000
_cell.length_c   1.000
_cell.angle_alpha   90.00
_cell.angle_beta   90.00
_cell.angle_gamma   90.00
#
_symmetry.space_group_name_H-M   'P 1'
#
loop_
_entity.id
_entity.type
_entity.pdbx_description
1 polymer ?
#
loop_
_entity_poly.entity_id
_entity_poly.type
_entity_poly.pdbx_seq_one_letter_code
_entity_poly.pdbx_strand_id
1 'polypeptide(L)' 'RRCIGIPLVERIIPYALASILHSFEWRMPEGAEVDLSEKFGIVLKTSTPLHAIPFPRLSDPSLYAKKDY' A
#
# COMPACT_ATOMS: atom_id res chain seq x y z
N ARG A 1 15.83 -12.77 20.32
CA ARG A 1 15.51 -13.46 19.05
C ARG A 1 15.35 -12.39 17.97
N ARG A 2 15.97 -12.53 16.79
CA ARG A 2 15.84 -11.57 15.66
C ARG A 2 15.19 -12.30 14.50
N CYS A 3 14.22 -11.66 13.85
CA CYS A 3 13.59 -12.24 12.67
C CYS A 3 14.61 -12.34 11.53
N ILE A 4 14.83 -13.55 11.01
CA ILE A 4 15.77 -13.79 9.90
C ILE A 4 15.30 -13.15 8.58
N GLY A 5 14.02 -12.77 8.49
CA GLY A 5 13.43 -12.10 7.34
C GLY A 5 13.67 -10.59 7.28
N ILE A 6 14.27 -9.97 8.30
CA ILE A 6 14.49 -8.51 8.32
C ILE A 6 15.30 -8.03 7.10
N PRO A 7 16.46 -8.63 6.75
CA PRO A 7 17.24 -8.16 5.61
C PRO A 7 16.50 -8.27 4.27
N LEU A 8 15.59 -9.25 4.15
CA LEU A 8 14.75 -9.41 2.96
C LEU A 8 13.72 -8.28 2.84
N VAL A 9 13.02 -8.00 3.94
CA VAL A 9 11.96 -6.98 3.98
C VAL A 9 12.53 -5.57 3.75
N GLU A 10 13.73 -5.29 4.28
CA GLU A 10 14.45 -4.03 4.08
C GLU A 10 14.80 -3.77 2.61
N ARG A 11 14.90 -4.82 1.78
CA ARG A 11 15.16 -4.70 0.34
C ARG A 11 13.87 -4.61 -0.47
N ILE A 12 12.85 -5.38 -0.09
CA ILE A 12 11.60 -5.49 -0.86
C ILE A 12 10.66 -4.30 -0.60
N ILE A 13 10.43 -3.95 0.67
CA ILE A 13 9.39 -2.97 1.03
C ILE A 13 9.65 -1.59 0.42
N PRO A 14 10.87 -1.02 0.46
CA PRO A 14 11.12 0.29 -0.14
C PRO A 14 10.85 0.30 -1.64
N TYR A 15 11.25 -0.77 -2.35
CA TYR A 15 11.04 -0.87 -3.79
C TYR A 15 9.55 -1.02 -4.15
N ALA A 16 8.83 -1.90 -3.44
CA ALA A 16 7.39 -2.05 -3.63
C ALA A 16 6.64 -0.74 -3.34
N LEU A 17 6.95 -0.09 -2.21
CA LEU A 17 6.34 1.18 -1.84
C LEU A 17 6.65 2.29 -2.85
N ALA A 18 7.90 2.43 -3.27
CA ALA A 18 8.30 3.41 -4.28
C ALA A 18 7.59 3.16 -5.61
N SER A 19 7.45 1.90 -6.03
CA SER A 19 6.75 1.54 -7.27
C SER A 19 5.27 1.93 -7.22
N ILE A 20 4.61 1.68 -6.09
CA ILE A 20 3.21 2.02 -5.85
C ILE A 20 3.01 3.54 -5.83
N LEU A 21 3.83 4.29 -5.08
CA LEU A 21 3.77 5.75 -5.00
C LEU A 21 4.14 6.44 -6.32
N HIS A 22 5.07 5.85 -7.08
CA HIS A 22 5.45 6.37 -8.38
C HIS A 22 4.36 6.15 -9.44
N SER A 23 3.62 5.04 -9.36
CA SER A 23 2.66 4.67 -10.39
C SER A 23 1.29 5.33 -10.19
N PHE A 24 0.89 5.68 -8.97
CA PHE A 24 -0.47 6.14 -8.69
C PHE A 24 -0.52 7.44 -7.89
N GLU A 25 -1.49 8.28 -8.22
CA GLU A 25 -2.00 9.27 -7.28
C GLU A 25 -2.99 8.60 -6.34
N TRP A 26 -2.91 8.92 -5.05
CA TRP A 26 -3.75 8.30 -4.02
C TRP A 26 -4.76 9.31 -3.52
N ARG A 27 -6.04 8.91 -3.48
CA ARG A 27 -7.12 9.69 -2.87
C ARG A 27 -7.85 8.86 -1.84
N MET A 28 -8.37 9.54 -0.83
CA MET A 28 -9.26 8.92 0.14
C MET A 28 -10.70 8.98 -0.35
N PRO A 29 -11.55 8.01 0.04
CA PRO A 29 -13.00 8.14 -0.12
C PRO A 29 -13.49 9.45 0.51
N GLU A 30 -14.48 10.09 -0.10
CA GLU A 30 -15.04 11.34 0.42
C GLU A 30 -15.59 11.15 1.83
N GLY A 31 -15.27 12.09 2.74
CA GLY A 31 -15.70 12.04 4.13
C GLY A 31 -15.03 10.96 4.99
N ALA A 32 -14.02 10.26 4.48
CA ALA A 32 -13.31 9.25 5.27
C ALA A 32 -12.40 9.90 6.31
N GLU A 33 -12.59 9.52 7.58
CA GLU A 33 -11.68 9.86 8.68
C GLU A 33 -10.59 8.78 8.82
N VAL A 34 -9.38 9.21 9.16
CA VAL A 34 -8.25 8.30 9.42
C VAL A 34 -8.24 7.97 10.91
N ASP A 35 -8.60 6.73 11.24
CA ASP A 35 -8.45 6.18 12.58
C ASP A 35 -7.24 5.22 12.62
N LEU A 36 -6.26 5.59 13.44
CA LEU A 36 -5.03 4.82 13.66
C LEU A 36 -5.07 4.01 14.95
N SER A 37 -6.23 3.94 15.63
CA SER A 37 -6.38 3.06 16.78
C SER A 37 -6.10 1.62 16.39
N GLU A 38 -5.57 0.84 17.32
CA GLU A 38 -5.06 -0.50 17.04
C GLU A 38 -6.02 -1.57 17.54
N LYS A 39 -6.06 -2.70 16.82
CA LYS A 39 -6.74 -3.92 17.27
C LYS A 39 -5.70 -4.94 17.72
N PHE A 40 -5.86 -5.46 18.93
CA PHE A 40 -4.97 -6.47 19.49
C PHE A 40 -5.00 -7.77 18.68
N GLY A 41 -3.84 -8.38 18.45
CA GLY A 41 -3.69 -9.62 17.69
C GLY A 41 -2.24 -10.06 17.52
N ILE A 42 -2.03 -11.13 16.74
CA ILE A 42 -0.69 -11.67 16.42
C ILE A 42 0.16 -10.67 15.62
N VAL A 43 -0.51 -9.85 14.80
CA VAL A 43 0.09 -8.76 14.03
C VAL A 43 -0.62 -7.45 14.37
N LEU A 44 0.13 -6.34 14.36
CA LEU A 44 -0.42 -5.01 14.56
C LEU A 44 -1.32 -4.63 13.37
N LYS A 45 -2.57 -4.28 13.64
CA LYS A 45 -3.55 -3.85 12.64
C LYS A 45 -4.30 -2.64 13.18
N THR A 46 -4.67 -1.73 12.29
CA THR A 46 -5.62 -0.67 12.64
C THR A 46 -6.99 -1.28 12.95
N SER A 47 -7.73 -0.66 13.87
CA SER A 47 -9.06 -1.08 14.29
C SER A 47 -10.06 -0.98 13.13
N THR A 48 -9.93 0.10 12.37
CA THR A 48 -10.65 0.34 11.12
C THR A 48 -9.66 0.24 9.93
N PRO A 49 -9.95 -0.55 8.89
CA PRO A 49 -9.10 -0.61 7.70
C PRO A 49 -9.06 0.73 6.97
N LEU A 50 -7.86 1.20 6.63
CA LEU A 50 -7.69 2.39 5.80
C LEU A 50 -7.93 2.03 4.33
N HIS A 51 -8.85 2.75 3.67
CA HIS A 51 -9.09 2.63 2.24
C HIS A 51 -8.42 3.78 1.50
N ALA A 52 -7.66 3.44 0.46
CA ALA A 52 -7.06 4.41 -0.45
C ALA A 52 -7.35 3.97 -1.89
N ILE A 53 -7.74 4.93 -2.73
CA ILE A 53 -8.13 4.71 -4.11
C ILE A 53 -6.95 5.14 -5.00
N PRO A 54 -6.33 4.20 -5.74
CA PRO A 54 -5.26 4.53 -6.68
C PRO A 54 -5.82 5.06 -8.01
N PHE A 55 -5.25 6.16 -8.50
CA PHE A 55 -5.52 6.74 -9.81
C PHE A 55 -4.23 6.70 -10.64
N PRO A 56 -4.28 6.28 -11.92
CA PRO A 56 -3.14 6.34 -12.82
C PRO A 56 -2.48 7.72 -12.82
N ARG A 57 -1.18 7.79 -12.47
CA ARG A 57 -0.41 9.06 -12.47
C ARG A 57 0.29 9.32 -13.81
N LEU A 58 0.69 8.26 -14.51
CA LEU A 58 1.40 8.34 -15.77
C LEU A 58 0.40 8.43 -16.94
N SER A 59 0.81 9.13 -18.00
CA SER A 59 -0.07 9.40 -19.15
C SER A 59 -0.30 8.19 -20.04
N ASP A 60 0.57 7.19 -20.01
CA ASP A 60 0.44 5.97 -20.81
C ASP A 60 -0.53 4.97 -20.15
N PRO A 61 -1.73 4.74 -20.72
CA PRO A 61 -2.72 3.84 -20.14
C PRO A 61 -2.32 2.36 -20.20
N SER A 62 -1.39 1.99 -21.10
CA SER A 62 -0.95 0.60 -21.26
C SER A 62 -0.20 0.08 -20.03
N LEU A 63 0.37 0.98 -19.22
CA LEU A 63 1.06 0.67 -17.96
C LEU A 63 0.12 0.12 -16.87
N TYR A 64 -1.20 0.35 -17.01
CA TYR A 64 -2.22 -0.04 -16.03
C TYR A 64 -3.23 -1.05 -16.59
N ALA A 65 -3.08 -1.44 -17.86
CA ALA A 65 -3.98 -2.37 -18.51
C ALA A 65 -3.94 -3.72 -17.80
N LYS A 66 -5.12 -4.26 -17.48
CA LYS A 66 -5.24 -5.64 -17.02
C LYS A 66 -4.77 -6.55 -18.15
N LYS A 67 -3.75 -7.36 -17.88
CA LYS A 67 -3.30 -8.39 -18.81
C LYS A 67 -4.12 -9.64 -18.57
N ASP A 68 -4.82 -10.09 -19.60
CA ASP A 68 -5.49 -11.38 -19.61
C ASP A 68 -4.44 -12.44 -19.99
N TYR A 69 -3.76 -12.98 -18.98
CA TYR A 69 -2.96 -14.20 -19.11
C TYR A 69 -3.43 -15.20 -18.06
#